data_AF-A0A6L4WNE1-F1
#
_entry.id   AF-A0A6L4WNE1-F1
#
_cell.length_a   1.000
_cell.length_b   1.000
_cell.length_c   1.000
_cell.angle_alpha   90.00
_cell.angle_beta   90.00
_cell.angle_gamma   90.00
#
_symmetry.space_group_name_H-M   'P 1'
#
loop_
_entity.id
_entity.type
_entity.pdbx_description
1 polymer ?
#
loop_
_entity_poly.entity_id
_entity_poly.type
_entity_poly.pdbx_seq_one_letter_code
_entity_poly.pdbx_strand_id
1 'polypeptide(L)'
;FHNITGNTQPKGWDNQLKDDFLYNFSYNFGHKSYKKTFDYGKLAINNSFRIDLGNYNRAVNISSMIRYGKGYPDNFNTVGRLIGSNENKQLNIKRKNSKDINWSISYGLAYTYTDFFYVNDYDKSYNLEKIKGTLSQIISLDSYFQDYIISFNYKTNKSLFIKNDNSNWAGISLVYLF
;
A
#
# COMPACT_ATOMS: atom_id res chain seq x y z
N PHE A 1 -17.67 -3.60 16.93
CA PHE A 1 -18.09 -2.39 16.19
C PHE A 1 -19.61 -2.33 16.05
N HIS A 2 -20.25 -3.29 15.37
CA HIS A 2 -21.71 -3.34 15.19
C HIS A 2 -22.52 -3.13 16.48
N ASN A 3 -22.14 -3.79 17.59
CA ASN A 3 -22.79 -3.58 18.90
C ASN A 3 -22.65 -2.13 19.43
N ILE A 4 -21.49 -1.50 19.22
CA ILE A 4 -21.20 -0.13 19.67
C ILE A 4 -21.95 0.90 18.81
N THR A 5 -22.12 0.64 17.51
CA THR A 5 -22.83 1.52 16.57
C THR A 5 -24.33 1.22 16.47
N GLY A 6 -24.87 0.36 17.34
CA GLY A 6 -26.28 0.01 17.38
C GLY A 6 -26.78 -0.87 16.24
N ASN A 7 -25.87 -1.49 15.47
CA ASN A 7 -26.21 -2.40 14.40
C ASN A 7 -26.31 -3.83 14.96
N THR A 8 -27.52 -4.31 15.16
CA THR A 8 -27.80 -5.53 15.95
C THR A 8 -27.84 -6.82 15.15
N GLN A 9 -27.75 -6.75 13.81
CA GLN A 9 -27.86 -7.92 12.92
C GLN A 9 -26.80 -7.90 11.80
N PRO A 10 -25.51 -8.08 12.14
CA PRO A 10 -24.50 -8.23 11.10
C PRO A 10 -24.72 -9.55 10.34
N LYS A 11 -24.86 -9.47 9.02
CA LYS A 11 -25.04 -10.63 8.14
C LYS A 11 -23.69 -11.19 7.70
N GLY A 12 -23.62 -12.50 7.45
CA GLY A 12 -22.46 -13.14 6.83
C GLY A 12 -21.36 -13.58 7.80
N TRP A 13 -21.67 -13.71 9.10
CA TRP A 13 -20.77 -14.32 10.09
C TRP A 13 -20.92 -15.84 10.15
N ASP A 14 -22.12 -16.33 9.82
CA ASP A 14 -22.53 -17.72 9.80
C ASP A 14 -21.96 -18.51 8.61
N ASN A 15 -21.52 -17.80 7.58
CA ASN A 15 -21.08 -18.35 6.31
C ASN A 15 -19.62 -17.97 5.96
N GLN A 16 -18.83 -17.66 6.99
CA GLN A 16 -17.43 -17.27 6.83
C GLN A 16 -16.55 -18.40 6.31
N LEU A 17 -15.47 -18.00 5.64
CA LEU A 17 -14.38 -18.91 5.30
C LEU A 17 -13.87 -19.59 6.57
N LYS A 18 -13.68 -20.90 6.49
CA LYS A 18 -13.09 -21.69 7.58
C LYS A 18 -11.61 -21.35 7.73
N ASP A 19 -11.08 -21.69 8.90
CA ASP A 19 -9.65 -21.60 9.17
C ASP A 19 -8.88 -22.44 8.15
N ASP A 20 -7.92 -21.79 7.48
CA ASP A 20 -7.02 -22.43 6.52
C ASP A 20 -5.62 -21.83 6.70
N PHE A 21 -4.60 -22.65 6.45
CA PHE A 21 -3.22 -22.21 6.53
C PHE A 21 -2.83 -21.50 5.24
N LEU A 22 -2.51 -20.21 5.36
CA LEU A 22 -2.26 -19.33 4.23
C LEU A 22 -0.81 -18.85 4.23
N TYR A 23 -0.17 -18.92 3.06
CA TYR A 23 1.19 -18.46 2.84
C TYR A 23 1.29 -17.68 1.53
N ASN A 24 2.20 -16.71 1.52
CA ASN A 24 2.47 -15.90 0.35
C ASN A 24 3.93 -15.44 0.33
N PHE A 25 4.56 -15.59 -0.83
CA PHE A 25 5.89 -15.06 -1.15
C PHE A 25 5.73 -13.83 -2.04
N SER A 26 6.53 -12.81 -1.75
CA SER A 26 6.46 -11.53 -2.44
C SER A 26 7.84 -11.08 -2.86
N TYR A 27 7.98 -10.67 -4.11
CA TYR A 27 9.20 -10.03 -4.62
C TYR A 27 8.84 -8.67 -5.22
N ASN A 28 9.57 -7.63 -4.83
CA ASN A 28 9.35 -6.27 -5.30
C ASN A 28 10.67 -5.68 -5.80
N PHE A 29 10.70 -5.32 -7.08
CA PHE A 29 11.81 -4.66 -7.73
C PHE A 29 11.46 -3.18 -7.95
N GLY A 30 12.31 -2.27 -7.44
CA GLY A 30 12.14 -0.83 -7.59
C GLY A 30 13.27 -0.21 -8.39
N HIS A 31 12.93 0.71 -9.29
CA HIS A 31 13.88 1.49 -10.09
C HIS A 31 13.59 2.99 -9.99
N LYS A 32 14.62 3.79 -9.71
CA LYS A 32 14.55 5.25 -9.60
C LYS A 32 14.78 5.88 -10.98
N SER A 33 13.70 6.05 -11.73
CA SER A 33 13.75 6.57 -13.09
C SER A 33 14.09 8.06 -13.18
N TYR A 34 13.85 8.83 -12.10
CA TYR A 34 14.19 10.24 -12.07
C TYR A 34 14.60 10.68 -10.68
N LYS A 35 15.63 11.53 -10.60
CA LYS A 35 16.05 12.24 -9.40
C LYS A 35 16.49 13.66 -9.78
N LYS A 36 16.01 14.66 -9.04
CA LYS A 36 16.50 16.04 -9.15
C LYS A 36 16.52 16.71 -7.80
N THR A 37 17.61 17.41 -7.50
CA THR A 37 17.76 18.23 -6.30
C THR A 37 17.71 19.70 -6.69
N PHE A 38 16.99 20.49 -5.90
CA PHE A 38 16.86 21.93 -5.96
C PHE A 38 17.27 22.51 -4.61
N ASP A 39 17.50 23.82 -4.53
CA ASP A 39 17.90 24.48 -3.27
C ASP A 39 16.82 24.33 -2.17
N TYR A 40 15.56 24.26 -2.59
CA TYR A 40 14.40 24.19 -1.69
C TYR A 40 13.82 22.78 -1.51
N GLY A 41 14.38 21.75 -2.16
CA GLY A 41 13.85 20.39 -2.05
C GLY A 41 14.39 19.41 -3.09
N LYS A 42 13.88 18.19 -3.10
CA LYS A 42 14.23 17.18 -4.10
C LYS A 42 13.04 16.40 -4.59
N LEU A 43 13.08 16.04 -5.87
CA LEU A 43 12.07 15.28 -6.60
C LEU A 43 12.63 13.90 -6.96
N ALA A 44 11.82 12.86 -6.79
CA ALA A 44 12.14 11.51 -7.24
C ALA A 44 10.91 10.87 -7.90
N ILE A 45 11.14 10.10 -8.96
CA ILE A 45 10.15 9.20 -9.55
C ILE A 45 10.68 7.77 -9.43
N ASN A 46 9.91 6.93 -8.75
CA ASN A 46 10.19 5.52 -8.58
C ASN A 46 9.17 4.72 -9.39
N ASN A 47 9.65 3.77 -10.17
CA ASN A 47 8.80 2.73 -10.75
C ASN A 47 9.06 1.43 -10.00
N SER A 48 8.03 0.61 -9.81
CA SER A 48 8.18 -0.69 -9.18
C SER A 48 7.39 -1.76 -9.92
N PHE A 49 7.91 -2.98 -9.84
CA PHE A 49 7.26 -4.20 -10.27
C PHE A 49 7.23 -5.15 -9.09
N ARG A 50 6.06 -5.70 -8.77
CA ARG A 50 5.88 -6.66 -7.69
C ARG A 50 5.16 -7.89 -8.20
N ILE A 51 5.59 -9.05 -7.74
CA ILE A 51 4.92 -10.32 -7.93
C ILE A 51 4.65 -10.96 -6.57
N ASP A 52 3.44 -11.49 -6.42
CA ASP A 52 2.97 -12.22 -5.25
C ASP A 52 2.56 -13.63 -5.69
N LEU A 53 3.06 -14.65 -4.98
CA LEU A 53 2.79 -16.07 -5.26
C LEU A 53 2.46 -16.81 -3.96
N GLY A 54 1.42 -17.62 -3.96
CA GLY A 54 1.01 -18.38 -2.78
C GLY A 54 -0.43 -18.88 -2.90
N ASN A 55 -0.95 -19.44 -1.82
CA ASN A 55 -2.35 -19.85 -1.72
C ASN A 55 -3.25 -18.76 -1.12
N TYR A 56 -2.71 -17.59 -0.75
CA TYR A 56 -3.51 -16.44 -0.31
C TYR A 56 -3.79 -15.44 -1.44
N ASN A 57 -2.76 -15.02 -2.16
CA ASN A 57 -2.85 -14.01 -3.21
C ASN A 57 -1.84 -14.27 -4.33
N ARG A 58 -2.30 -14.35 -5.58
CA ARG A 58 -1.44 -14.45 -6.76
C ARG A 58 -1.69 -13.22 -7.62
N ALA A 59 -0.70 -12.34 -7.69
CA ALA A 59 -0.87 -11.06 -8.34
C ALA A 59 0.45 -10.53 -8.91
N VAL A 60 0.31 -9.69 -9.92
CA VAL A 60 1.38 -8.87 -10.49
C VAL A 60 0.96 -7.41 -10.37
N ASN A 61 1.86 -6.57 -9.88
CA ASN A 61 1.64 -5.15 -9.70
C ASN A 61 2.74 -4.35 -10.40
N ILE A 62 2.34 -3.34 -11.16
CA ILE A 62 3.23 -2.31 -11.68
C ILE A 62 2.81 -0.97 -11.09
N SER A 63 3.77 -0.20 -10.63
CA SER A 63 3.47 1.09 -10.00
C SER A 63 4.49 2.17 -10.33
N SER A 64 4.03 3.41 -10.27
CA SER A 64 4.86 4.60 -10.31
C SER A 64 4.53 5.49 -9.12
N MET A 65 5.56 6.06 -8.50
CA MET A 65 5.43 6.97 -7.38
C MET A 65 6.31 8.19 -7.60
N ILE A 66 5.68 9.37 -7.58
CA ILE A 66 6.37 10.65 -7.51
C ILE A 66 6.48 11.10 -6.06
N ARG A 67 7.65 11.60 -5.66
CA ARG A 67 7.89 12.13 -4.32
C ARG A 67 8.63 13.45 -4.40
N TYR A 68 8.11 14.45 -3.70
CA TYR A 68 8.74 15.73 -3.52
C TYR A 68 8.88 16.07 -2.04
N GLY A 69 9.95 16.77 -1.66
CA GLY A 69 10.13 17.25 -0.29
C GLY A 69 11.56 17.59 0.05
N LYS A 70 11.79 17.96 1.31
CA LYS A 70 13.10 18.39 1.82
C LYS A 70 13.68 17.33 2.75
N GLY A 71 14.90 16.91 2.45
CA GLY A 71 15.70 16.06 3.31
C GLY A 71 15.10 14.71 3.73
N TYR A 72 14.13 14.16 2.99
CA TYR A 72 13.74 12.75 3.14
C TYR A 72 14.91 11.77 2.83
N PRO A 73 14.94 10.53 3.36
CA PRO A 73 15.99 9.54 3.07
C PRO A 73 15.98 9.10 1.61
N ASP A 74 17.10 8.61 1.07
CA ASP A 74 17.15 8.09 -0.30
C ASP A 74 16.64 6.64 -0.40
N ASN A 75 15.39 6.40 0.00
CA ASN A 75 14.72 5.09 -0.09
C ASN A 75 13.78 5.00 -1.31
N PHE A 76 13.27 3.81 -1.58
CA PHE A 76 12.22 3.61 -2.56
C PHE A 76 10.86 3.86 -1.92
N ASN A 77 9.95 4.46 -2.69
CA ASN A 77 8.54 4.52 -2.35
C ASN A 77 7.76 3.79 -3.45
N THR A 78 6.78 2.99 -3.06
CA THR A 78 5.91 2.21 -3.93
C THR A 78 4.46 2.35 -3.45
N VAL A 79 3.52 1.83 -4.23
CA VAL A 79 2.09 1.84 -3.88
C VAL A 79 1.70 0.67 -2.96
N GLY A 80 2.60 -0.30 -2.76
CA GLY A 80 2.42 -1.44 -1.85
C GLY A 80 1.42 -2.50 -2.34
N ARG A 81 0.92 -3.33 -1.42
CA ARG A 81 -0.06 -4.41 -1.65
C ARG A 81 -1.44 -3.88 -1.99
N LEU A 82 -2.30 -4.72 -2.58
CA LEU A 82 -3.71 -4.41 -2.79
C LEU A 82 -4.41 -3.95 -1.49
N ILE A 83 -4.19 -4.68 -0.40
CA ILE A 83 -4.80 -4.44 0.91
C ILE A 83 -3.75 -3.93 1.89
N GLY A 84 -4.17 -2.98 2.74
CA GLY A 84 -3.34 -2.46 3.81
C GLY A 84 -2.50 -1.26 3.43
N SER A 85 -1.77 -0.75 4.42
CA SER A 85 -0.98 0.47 4.29
C SER A 85 0.40 0.20 3.69
N ASN A 86 1.08 1.30 3.35
CA ASN A 86 2.27 1.32 2.53
C ASN A 86 3.50 0.66 3.22
N GLU A 87 3.99 -0.49 2.71
CA GLU A 87 5.10 -1.27 3.31
C GLU A 87 6.51 -0.66 3.10
N ASN A 88 6.66 0.36 2.25
CA ASN A 88 8.00 0.80 1.79
C ASN A 88 8.84 1.55 2.84
N LYS A 89 8.29 1.74 4.03
CA LYS A 89 8.97 2.45 5.13
C LYS A 89 9.85 1.53 5.98
N GLN A 90 10.06 0.30 5.54
CA GLN A 90 10.79 -0.71 6.32
C GLN A 90 12.24 -0.93 5.84
N LEU A 91 12.65 -0.40 4.68
CA LEU A 91 13.95 -0.72 4.07
C LEU A 91 14.80 0.53 3.81
N ASN A 92 16.09 0.44 4.19
CA ASN A 92 17.14 1.44 3.93
C ASN A 92 16.82 2.86 4.43
N ILE A 93 16.11 2.99 5.55
CA ILE A 93 15.97 4.28 6.21
C ILE A 93 17.17 4.50 7.13
N LYS A 94 18.03 5.44 6.75
CA LYS A 94 19.14 5.88 7.61
C LYS A 94 18.65 7.03 8.50
N ARG A 95 19.09 7.01 9.76
CA ARG A 95 18.98 8.18 10.65
C ARG A 95 19.57 9.40 9.95
N LYS A 96 18.92 10.54 10.13
CA LYS A 96 19.49 11.83 9.76
C LYS A 96 19.75 12.61 11.03
N ASN A 97 21.03 12.91 11.30
CA ASN A 97 21.48 13.73 12.43
C ASN A 97 21.15 15.24 12.25
N SER A 98 20.09 15.55 11.51
CA SER A 98 19.66 16.91 11.24
C SER A 98 18.65 17.34 12.30
N LYS A 99 18.84 18.52 12.90
CA LYS A 99 17.83 19.16 13.77
C LYS A 99 16.64 19.72 12.98
N ASP A 100 16.79 19.89 11.67
CA ASP A 100 15.73 20.41 10.81
C ASP A 100 14.60 19.39 10.58
N ILE A 101 13.36 19.90 10.55
CA ILE A 101 12.18 19.14 10.16
C ILE A 101 12.27 18.80 8.67
N ASN A 102 12.39 17.52 8.37
CA ASN A 102 12.38 17.01 7.01
C ASN A 102 10.99 16.47 6.67
N TRP A 103 10.62 16.50 5.40
CA TRP A 103 9.29 16.09 4.98
C TRP A 103 9.27 15.60 3.54
N SER A 104 8.22 14.85 3.19
CA SER A 104 7.90 14.53 1.82
C SER A 104 6.41 14.34 1.59
N ILE A 105 5.92 14.84 0.46
CA ILE A 105 4.64 14.46 -0.13
C ILE A 105 4.90 13.48 -1.27
N SER A 106 4.09 12.44 -1.36
CA SER A 106 4.18 11.47 -2.44
C SER A 106 2.80 11.16 -3.02
N TYR A 107 2.76 10.95 -4.33
CA TYR A 107 1.60 10.42 -5.04
C TYR A 107 2.01 9.20 -5.85
N GLY A 108 1.19 8.16 -5.82
CA GLY A 108 1.46 6.93 -6.55
C GLY A 108 0.24 6.38 -7.24
N LEU A 109 0.50 5.75 -8.39
CA LEU A 109 -0.46 5.03 -9.20
C LEU A 109 0.04 3.61 -9.41
N ALA A 110 -0.86 2.63 -9.29
CA ALA A 110 -0.54 1.24 -9.60
C ALA A 110 -1.66 0.55 -10.32
N TYR A 111 -1.29 -0.38 -11.18
CA TYR A 111 -2.18 -1.37 -11.74
C TYR A 111 -1.80 -2.74 -11.18
N THR A 112 -2.79 -3.46 -10.66
CA THR A 112 -2.62 -4.82 -10.17
C THR A 112 -3.48 -5.75 -11.01
N TYR A 113 -2.84 -6.76 -11.58
CA TYR A 113 -3.52 -7.93 -12.11
C TYR A 113 -3.49 -9.03 -11.04
N THR A 114 -4.67 -9.49 -10.64
CA THR A 114 -4.81 -10.56 -9.64
C THR A 114 -5.40 -11.78 -10.32
N ASP A 115 -4.64 -12.86 -10.31
CA ASP A 115 -5.06 -14.16 -10.83
C ASP A 115 -5.92 -14.91 -9.80
N PHE A 116 -5.57 -14.77 -8.52
CA PHE A 116 -6.27 -15.44 -7.43
C PHE A 116 -6.18 -14.64 -6.15
N PHE A 117 -7.32 -14.50 -5.46
CA PHE A 117 -7.40 -13.94 -4.13
C PHE A 117 -8.28 -14.82 -3.24
N TYR A 118 -7.69 -15.46 -2.23
CA TYR A 118 -8.34 -16.46 -1.38
C TYR A 118 -9.69 -15.99 -0.84
N VAL A 119 -9.75 -14.76 -0.32
CA VAL A 119 -10.98 -14.20 0.27
C VAL A 119 -12.14 -14.12 -0.73
N ASN A 120 -11.84 -13.93 -2.02
CA ASN A 120 -12.85 -13.75 -3.06
C ASN A 120 -13.10 -15.03 -3.88
N ASP A 121 -12.06 -15.84 -4.08
CA ASP A 121 -12.05 -16.89 -5.11
C ASP A 121 -12.05 -18.31 -4.53
N TYR A 122 -11.79 -18.49 -3.23
CA TYR A 122 -11.70 -19.81 -2.62
C TYR A 122 -13.07 -20.50 -2.51
N ASP A 123 -14.07 -19.81 -1.96
CA ASP A 123 -15.39 -20.38 -1.75
C ASP A 123 -16.28 -20.16 -2.98
N LYS A 124 -16.49 -21.26 -3.72
CA LYS A 124 -17.32 -21.29 -4.93
C LYS A 124 -18.81 -21.30 -4.64
N SER A 125 -19.23 -21.43 -3.38
CA SER A 125 -20.66 -21.32 -3.03
C SER A 125 -21.20 -19.90 -3.23
N TYR A 126 -20.31 -18.90 -3.23
CA TYR A 126 -20.66 -17.53 -3.60
C TYR A 126 -20.40 -17.27 -5.08
N ASN A 127 -21.34 -16.57 -5.72
CA ASN A 127 -21.15 -16.03 -7.05
C ASN A 127 -20.50 -14.64 -6.96
N LEU A 128 -19.23 -14.59 -6.57
CA LEU A 128 -18.45 -13.36 -6.52
C LEU A 128 -17.77 -13.10 -7.86
N GLU A 129 -17.85 -11.85 -8.33
CA GLU A 129 -17.06 -11.43 -9.47
C GLU A 129 -15.57 -11.42 -9.08
N LYS A 130 -14.72 -11.91 -9.99
CA LYS A 130 -13.28 -11.98 -9.72
C LYS A 130 -12.65 -10.59 -9.75
N ILE A 131 -11.90 -10.25 -8.71
CA ILE A 131 -11.10 -9.02 -8.64
C ILE A 131 -9.87 -9.18 -9.53
N LYS A 132 -10.02 -9.14 -10.87
CA LYS A 132 -8.89 -9.40 -11.80
C LYS A 132 -7.97 -8.20 -12.02
N GLY A 133 -8.53 -7.01 -12.05
CA GLY A 133 -7.81 -5.78 -12.40
C GLY A 133 -8.18 -4.67 -11.45
N THR A 134 -7.19 -4.12 -10.75
CA THR A 134 -7.40 -3.04 -9.80
C THR A 134 -6.48 -1.87 -10.11
N LEU A 135 -7.07 -0.68 -10.17
CA LEU A 135 -6.32 0.57 -10.18
C LEU A 135 -6.21 1.10 -8.75
N SER A 136 -4.98 1.30 -8.28
CA SER A 136 -4.70 1.85 -6.97
C SER A 136 -4.11 3.24 -7.10
N GLN A 137 -4.54 4.16 -6.24
CA GLN A 137 -3.94 5.47 -6.06
C GLN A 137 -3.56 5.64 -4.60
N ILE A 138 -2.43 6.29 -4.32
CA ILE A 138 -2.00 6.57 -2.96
C ILE A 138 -1.43 7.98 -2.86
N ILE A 139 -1.82 8.68 -1.81
CA ILE A 139 -1.18 9.93 -1.37
C ILE A 139 -0.54 9.65 -0.03
N SER A 140 0.66 10.19 0.20
CA SER A 140 1.35 10.06 1.48
C SER A 140 2.03 11.36 1.88
N LEU A 141 1.95 11.68 3.17
CA LEU A 141 2.64 12.77 3.84
C LEU A 141 3.53 12.19 4.92
N ASP A 142 4.83 12.43 4.79
CA ASP A 142 5.83 11.91 5.69
C ASP A 142 6.60 13.06 6.32
N SER A 143 6.74 13.03 7.63
CA SER A 143 7.56 13.97 8.40
C SER A 143 8.63 13.18 9.16
N TYR A 144 9.86 13.66 9.08
CA TYR A 144 11.03 12.99 9.65
C TYR A 144 11.67 13.90 10.69
N PHE A 145 11.78 13.39 11.92
CA PHE A 145 12.26 14.10 13.10
C PHE A 145 13.31 13.25 13.81
N GLN A 146 14.60 13.55 13.61
CA GLN A 146 15.70 12.78 14.21
C GLN A 146 15.55 11.26 13.93
N ASP A 147 15.11 10.50 14.94
CA ASP A 147 14.94 9.06 14.90
C ASP A 147 13.49 8.62 14.60
N TYR A 148 12.56 9.57 14.46
CA TYR A 148 11.15 9.31 14.26
C TYR A 148 10.66 9.65 12.86
N ILE A 149 9.73 8.84 12.36
CA ILE A 149 9.00 9.10 11.12
C ILE A 149 7.51 9.02 11.41
N ILE A 150 6.82 10.12 11.19
CA ILE A 150 5.36 10.18 11.22
C ILE A 150 4.87 10.19 9.80
N SER A 151 3.78 9.49 9.56
CA SER A 151 3.41 9.08 8.22
C SER A 151 1.90 8.93 8.11
N PHE A 152 1.32 9.75 7.24
CA PHE A 152 -0.10 9.69 6.89
C PHE A 152 -0.20 9.18 5.46
N ASN A 153 -1.09 8.23 5.22
CA ASN A 153 -1.37 7.75 3.88
C ASN A 153 -2.87 7.60 3.66
N TYR A 154 -3.29 7.87 2.44
CA TYR A 154 -4.63 7.62 1.94
C TYR A 154 -4.51 6.88 0.61
N LYS A 155 -5.12 5.71 0.53
CA LYS A 155 -5.09 4.82 -0.61
C LYS A 155 -6.50 4.50 -1.06
N THR A 156 -6.75 4.61 -2.36
CA THR A 156 -7.99 4.19 -3.00
C THR A 156 -7.69 3.09 -3.98
N ASN A 157 -8.49 2.03 -3.95
CA ASN A 157 -8.47 0.96 -4.94
C ASN A 157 -9.81 0.93 -5.65
N LYS A 158 -9.79 0.78 -6.97
CA LYS A 158 -10.97 0.59 -7.80
C LYS A 158 -10.79 -0.66 -8.64
N SER A 159 -11.70 -1.61 -8.51
CA SER A 159 -11.75 -2.77 -9.39
C SER A 159 -12.33 -2.35 -10.74
N LEU A 160 -11.66 -2.73 -11.82
CA LEU A 160 -12.01 -2.30 -13.18
C LEU A 160 -13.16 -3.10 -13.79
N PHE A 161 -13.33 -4.34 -13.33
CA PHE A 161 -14.29 -5.29 -13.90
C PHE A 161 -15.50 -5.55 -12.99
N ILE A 162 -15.50 -4.98 -11.79
CA ILE A 162 -16.58 -5.13 -10.81
C ILE A 162 -17.27 -3.79 -10.64
N LYS A 163 -18.58 -3.79 -10.78
CA LYS A 163 -19.36 -2.55 -10.67
C LYS A 163 -19.42 -2.09 -9.21
N ASN A 164 -19.09 -0.82 -8.98
CA ASN A 164 -19.13 -0.15 -7.67
C ASN A 164 -18.21 -0.74 -6.58
N ASP A 165 -17.17 -1.50 -6.96
CA ASP A 165 -16.17 -1.98 -6.00
C ASP A 165 -15.01 -0.97 -5.87
N ASN A 166 -15.13 -0.14 -4.83
CA ASN A 166 -14.12 0.82 -4.40
C ASN A 166 -13.78 0.58 -2.93
N SER A 167 -12.49 0.49 -2.61
CA SER A 167 -12.03 0.47 -1.22
C SER A 167 -11.10 1.64 -0.93
N ASN A 168 -11.25 2.23 0.25
CA ASN A 168 -10.43 3.33 0.71
C ASN A 168 -9.75 2.92 2.02
N TRP A 169 -8.47 3.21 2.13
CA TRP A 169 -7.63 2.92 3.28
C TRP A 169 -6.94 4.20 3.70
N ALA A 170 -7.11 4.57 4.96
CA ALA A 170 -6.30 5.61 5.59
C ALA A 170 -5.43 4.96 6.66
N GLY A 171 -4.18 5.41 6.76
CA GLY A 171 -3.24 4.88 7.72
C GLY A 171 -2.38 5.97 8.33
N ILE A 172 -2.15 5.86 9.64
CA ILE A 172 -1.17 6.63 10.37
C ILE A 172 -0.12 5.65 10.89
N SER A 173 1.16 5.95 10.71
CA SER A 173 2.24 5.15 11.26
C SER A 173 3.30 6.03 11.94
N LEU A 174 3.81 5.54 13.07
CA LEU A 174 4.98 6.05 13.75
C LEU A 174 6.08 5.00 13.67
N VAL A 175 7.23 5.37 13.12
CA VAL A 175 8.41 4.50 13.04
C VAL A 175 9.52 5.12 13.87
N TYR A 176 10.17 4.31 14.71
CA TYR A 176 11.41 4.65 15.41
C TYR A 176 12.58 3.94 14.73
N LEU A 177 13.63 4.70 14.39
CA LEU A 177 14.85 4.20 13.78
C LEU A 177 15.88 3.92 14.88
N PHE A 178 16.22 2.65 15.08
CA PHE A 178 17.30 2.23 15.97
C PHE A 178 18.67 2.29 15.28
#